data_AF-A0A543CDS0-F1
#
_entry.id   AF-A0A543CDS0-F1
#
_cell.length_a   1.000
_cell.length_b   1.000
_cell.length_c   1.000
_cell.angle_alpha   90.00
_cell.angle_beta   90.00
_cell.angle_gamma   90.00
#
_symmetry.space_group_name_H-M   'P 1'
#
loop_
_entity.id
_entity.type
_entity.pdbx_description
1 polymer ?
#
loop_
_entity_poly.entity_id
_entity_poly.type
_entity_poly.pdbx_seq_one_letter_code
_entity_poly.pdbx_strand_id
1 'polypeptide(L)'
;MGEDAPPERLHSPSDAVADMRATARWTVAGAAAVGALLLGGAPLTAIGKISHVGDAVLAFAGLVVALGGVAWAIWQTGEALMPRIATLTDLDDPDLSDLRARMARDRPAFFGPFGQGREDLRAAVAFHGTVAANLAVTAAAEQDPVRSRLLAQALADARANADLARRLQDRLVELVHAWKVRTAVRRSRRHTLGAAAVVALGAVLFLSAAHGHEAARTTRPAPSPNATR
;
A
#
# COMPACT_ATOMS: atom_id res chain seq x y z
N MET A 1 31.70 -13.12 29.48
CA MET A 1 30.86 -11.95 29.77
C MET A 1 30.03 -11.75 28.51
N GLY A 2 28.85 -12.38 28.45
CA GLY A 2 28.02 -12.41 27.26
C GLY A 2 27.10 -11.19 27.28
N GLU A 3 27.19 -10.36 26.25
CA GLU A 3 26.21 -9.32 25.97
C GLU A 3 24.88 -9.99 25.60
N ASP A 4 23.90 -9.83 26.48
CA ASP A 4 22.50 -10.11 26.22
C ASP A 4 22.04 -9.26 25.03
N ALA A 5 21.96 -9.87 23.85
CA ALA A 5 21.26 -9.27 22.72
C ALA A 5 19.79 -9.05 23.17
N PRO A 6 19.23 -7.82 23.01
CA PRO A 6 17.88 -7.56 23.42
C PRO A 6 16.91 -8.45 22.64
N PRO A 7 15.83 -8.94 23.28
CA PRO A 7 14.85 -9.78 22.60
C PRO A 7 14.28 -9.03 21.40
N GLU A 8 14.36 -9.65 20.24
CA GLU A 8 13.74 -9.22 18.99
C GLU A 8 12.24 -9.06 19.26
N ARG A 9 11.81 -7.82 19.53
CA ARG A 9 10.43 -7.52 19.90
C ARG A 9 9.58 -7.71 18.66
N LEU A 10 8.84 -8.82 18.63
CA LEU A 10 7.73 -8.99 17.69
C LEU A 10 6.82 -7.77 17.84
N HIS A 11 6.76 -6.91 16.82
CA HIS A 11 5.93 -5.71 16.84
C HIS A 11 4.49 -6.10 17.19
N SER A 12 3.99 -5.57 18.30
CA SER A 12 2.61 -5.82 18.67
C SER A 12 1.70 -5.19 17.62
N PRO A 13 0.54 -5.78 17.29
CA PRO A 13 -0.42 -5.17 16.36
C PRO A 13 -0.81 -3.73 16.76
N SER A 14 -0.77 -3.40 18.06
CA SER A 14 -0.97 -2.05 18.57
C SER A 14 0.11 -1.05 18.15
N ASP A 15 1.38 -1.48 18.05
CA ASP A 15 2.48 -0.61 17.62
C ASP A 15 2.34 -0.27 16.14
N ALA A 16 1.94 -1.23 15.31
CA ALA A 16 1.66 -1.01 13.89
C ALA A 16 0.49 -0.02 13.70
N VAL A 17 -0.57 -0.12 14.51
CA VAL A 17 -1.70 0.82 14.48
C VAL A 17 -1.27 2.23 14.92
N ALA A 18 -0.40 2.32 15.94
CA ALA A 18 0.12 3.61 16.39
C ALA A 18 0.99 4.28 15.31
N ASP A 19 1.84 3.50 14.63
CA ASP A 19 2.70 3.97 13.55
C ASP A 19 1.90 4.41 12.31
N MET A 20 0.84 3.66 11.96
CA MET A 20 -0.13 4.06 10.92
C MET A 20 -0.82 5.39 11.25
N ARG A 21 -1.27 5.59 12.50
CA ARG A 21 -1.86 6.87 12.93
C ARG A 21 -0.85 8.01 12.89
N ALA A 22 0.39 7.76 13.29
CA ALA A 22 1.46 8.75 13.25
C ALA A 22 1.71 9.20 11.79
N THR A 23 1.83 8.24 10.88
CA THR A 23 2.02 8.50 9.44
C THR A 23 0.82 9.25 8.84
N ALA A 24 -0.41 8.86 9.19
CA ALA A 24 -1.62 9.58 8.77
C ALA A 24 -1.64 11.03 9.31
N ARG A 25 -1.25 11.25 10.57
CA ARG A 25 -1.19 12.59 11.15
C ARG A 25 -0.17 13.48 10.45
N TRP A 26 1.00 12.94 10.12
CA TRP A 26 2.06 13.69 9.43
C TRP A 26 1.71 13.98 7.97
N THR A 27 1.04 13.08 7.27
CA THR A 27 0.56 13.34 5.89
C THR A 27 -0.53 14.41 5.86
N VAL A 28 -1.49 14.37 6.79
CA VAL A 28 -2.51 15.42 6.96
C VAL A 28 -1.86 16.76 7.32
N ALA A 29 -0.90 16.77 8.26
CA ALA A 29 -0.18 17.97 8.64
C ALA A 29 0.62 18.56 7.47
N GLY A 30 1.28 17.72 6.66
CA GLY A 30 1.99 18.15 5.46
C GLY A 30 1.04 18.77 4.43
N ALA A 31 -0.10 18.12 4.17
CA ALA A 31 -1.12 18.65 3.28
C ALA A 31 -1.71 19.99 3.78
N ALA A 32 -1.95 20.10 5.09
CA ALA A 32 -2.42 21.32 5.72
C ALA A 32 -1.38 22.44 5.66
N ALA A 33 -0.09 22.14 5.85
CA ALA A 33 1.00 23.10 5.73
C ALA A 33 1.14 23.62 4.30
N VAL A 34 1.01 22.76 3.29
CA VAL A 34 0.99 23.17 1.87
C VAL A 34 -0.24 24.04 1.58
N GLY A 35 -1.43 23.66 2.05
CA GLY A 35 -2.63 24.46 1.92
C GLY A 35 -2.50 25.83 2.59
N ALA A 36 -1.95 25.88 3.79
CA ALA A 36 -1.67 27.11 4.54
C ALA A 36 -0.62 27.98 3.84
N LEU A 37 0.43 27.39 3.26
CA LEU A 37 1.44 28.12 2.49
C LEU A 37 0.83 28.77 1.24
N LEU A 38 -0.05 28.04 0.55
CA LEU A 38 -0.74 28.52 -0.65
C LEU A 38 -1.78 29.60 -0.31
N LEU A 39 -2.48 29.50 0.82
CA LEU A 39 -3.46 30.48 1.27
C LEU A 39 -2.83 31.68 2.02
N GLY A 40 -1.62 31.53 2.57
CA GLY A 40 -1.14 32.32 3.70
C GLY A 40 -0.14 33.45 3.44
N GLY A 41 0.40 33.68 2.24
CA GLY A 41 1.28 34.85 2.10
C GLY A 41 1.83 35.26 0.74
N ALA A 42 2.12 34.33 -0.16
CA ALA A 42 2.76 34.70 -1.43
C ALA A 42 1.81 35.21 -2.53
N PRO A 43 0.60 34.63 -2.76
CA PRO A 43 -0.26 35.09 -3.85
C PRO A 43 -0.95 36.42 -3.56
N LEU A 44 -1.30 36.69 -2.30
CA LEU A 44 -2.04 37.91 -1.91
C LEU A 44 -1.21 39.19 -2.07
N THR A 45 0.12 39.10 -1.95
CA THR A 45 1.03 40.24 -2.21
C THR A 45 1.32 40.44 -3.70
N ALA A 46 1.13 39.40 -4.52
CA ALA A 46 1.31 39.44 -5.98
C ALA A 46 0.08 39.96 -6.74
N ILE A 47 -1.13 39.90 -6.15
CA ILE A 47 -2.39 40.40 -6.75
C ILE A 47 -2.33 41.88 -7.14
N GLY A 48 -1.48 42.69 -6.51
CA GLY A 48 -1.26 44.09 -6.88
C GLY A 48 -0.47 44.31 -8.19
N LYS A 49 0.10 43.26 -8.81
CA LYS A 49 0.98 43.36 -10.00
C LYS A 49 0.47 42.62 -11.24
N ILE A 50 -0.70 41.96 -11.17
CA ILE A 50 -1.24 41.17 -12.28
C ILE A 50 -2.15 42.07 -13.13
N SER A 51 -1.63 42.58 -14.25
CA SER A 51 -2.33 43.51 -15.15
C SER A 51 -3.35 42.81 -16.07
N HIS A 52 -3.32 41.47 -16.18
CA HIS A 52 -4.10 40.71 -17.16
C HIS A 52 -4.81 39.49 -16.55
N VAL A 53 -6.10 39.35 -16.89
CA VAL A 53 -6.98 38.24 -16.45
C VAL A 53 -6.41 36.87 -16.85
N GLY A 54 -5.68 36.79 -17.96
CA GLY A 54 -5.04 35.55 -18.43
C GLY A 54 -4.04 34.95 -17.45
N ASP A 55 -3.21 35.79 -16.82
CA ASP A 55 -2.18 35.32 -15.88
C ASP A 55 -2.79 34.88 -14.54
N ALA A 56 -3.87 35.53 -14.11
CA ALA A 56 -4.63 35.13 -12.93
C ALA A 56 -5.32 33.76 -13.12
N VAL A 57 -5.89 33.52 -14.31
CA VAL A 57 -6.47 32.22 -14.68
C VAL A 57 -5.39 31.13 -14.74
N LEU A 58 -4.21 31.43 -15.29
CA LEU A 58 -3.10 30.48 -15.36
C LEU A 58 -2.57 30.12 -13.96
N ALA A 59 -2.42 31.12 -13.08
CA ALA A 59 -2.00 30.91 -11.69
C ALA A 59 -3.02 30.08 -10.91
N PHE A 60 -4.32 30.35 -11.08
CA PHE A 60 -5.38 29.57 -10.47
C PHE A 60 -5.41 28.12 -10.99
N ALA A 61 -5.22 27.93 -12.30
CA ALA A 61 -5.14 26.59 -12.89
C ALA A 61 -3.95 25.79 -12.33
N GLY A 62 -2.76 26.42 -12.21
CA GLY A 62 -1.59 25.80 -11.58
C GLY A 62 -1.83 25.40 -10.13
N LEU A 63 -2.52 26.24 -9.36
CA LEU A 63 -2.92 25.96 -7.98
C LEU A 63 -3.87 24.76 -7.87
N VAL A 64 -4.91 24.70 -8.71
CA VAL A 64 -5.87 23.59 -8.73
C VAL A 64 -5.17 22.27 -9.10
N VAL A 65 -4.25 22.31 -10.06
CA VAL A 65 -3.46 21.12 -10.47
C VAL A 65 -2.58 20.63 -9.31
N ALA A 66 -1.91 21.55 -8.60
CA ALA A 66 -1.09 21.20 -7.43
C ALA A 66 -1.93 20.58 -6.31
N LEU A 67 -3.09 21.16 -5.98
CA LEU A 67 -4.01 20.63 -4.97
C LEU A 67 -4.58 19.26 -5.39
N GLY A 68 -4.90 19.07 -6.66
CA GLY A 68 -5.32 17.78 -7.20
C GLY A 68 -4.25 16.71 -7.04
N GLY A 69 -2.97 17.05 -7.28
CA GLY A 69 -1.84 16.15 -7.05
C GLY A 69 -1.70 15.72 -5.57
N VAL A 70 -1.89 16.66 -4.64
CA VAL A 70 -1.86 16.36 -3.19
C VAL A 70 -3.04 15.47 -2.78
N ALA A 71 -4.26 15.80 -3.20
CA ALA A 71 -5.45 15.00 -2.92
C ALA A 71 -5.32 13.57 -3.47
N TRP A 72 -4.77 13.42 -4.69
CA TRP A 72 -4.49 12.13 -5.30
C TRP A 72 -3.47 11.30 -4.49
N ALA A 73 -2.40 11.94 -4.00
CA ALA A 73 -1.40 11.28 -3.16
C ALA A 73 -1.98 10.81 -1.83
N ILE A 74 -2.85 11.60 -1.20
CA ILE A 74 -3.57 11.23 0.03
C ILE A 74 -4.49 10.05 -0.24
N TRP A 75 -5.28 10.10 -1.31
CA TRP A 75 -6.18 9.00 -1.70
C TRP A 75 -5.43 7.67 -1.88
N GLN A 76 -4.31 7.70 -2.60
CA GLN A 76 -3.46 6.53 -2.81
C GLN A 76 -2.85 5.98 -1.52
N THR A 77 -2.49 6.86 -0.58
CA THR A 77 -2.01 6.45 0.73
C THR A 77 -3.14 5.82 1.56
N GLY A 78 -4.36 6.34 1.44
CA GLY A 78 -5.57 5.79 2.06
C GLY A 78 -5.91 4.37 1.58
N GLU A 79 -5.82 4.12 0.27
CA GLU A 79 -6.01 2.76 -0.27
C GLU A 79 -4.97 1.75 0.24
N ALA A 80 -3.73 2.21 0.46
CA ALA A 80 -2.67 1.36 1.02
C ALA A 80 -2.90 1.02 2.50
N LEU A 81 -3.63 1.87 3.23
CA LEU A 81 -3.93 1.70 4.66
C LEU A 81 -5.22 0.90 4.91
N MET A 82 -6.07 0.66 3.91
CA MET A 82 -7.23 -0.21 4.07
C MET A 82 -6.77 -1.68 4.16
N PRO A 83 -6.98 -2.36 5.31
CA PRO A 83 -6.56 -3.73 5.48
C PRO A 83 -7.38 -4.63 4.56
N ARG A 84 -6.83 -4.96 3.39
CA ARG A 84 -7.35 -6.06 2.58
C ARG A 84 -6.98 -7.35 3.28
N ILE A 85 -7.95 -7.96 3.94
CA ILE A 85 -7.84 -9.32 4.45
C ILE A 85 -7.51 -10.21 3.25
N ALA A 86 -6.30 -10.77 3.24
CA ALA A 86 -5.87 -11.67 2.19
C ALA A 86 -6.55 -13.02 2.38
N THR A 87 -7.12 -13.56 1.31
CA THR A 87 -7.76 -14.87 1.30
C THR A 87 -7.21 -15.69 0.13
N LEU A 88 -7.33 -17.02 0.19
CA LEU A 88 -6.96 -17.87 -0.94
C LEU A 88 -7.80 -17.60 -2.21
N THR A 89 -8.97 -16.97 -2.07
CA THR A 89 -9.80 -16.56 -3.22
C THR A 89 -9.13 -15.45 -4.01
N ASP A 90 -8.29 -14.64 -3.36
CA ASP A 90 -7.56 -13.56 -4.01
C ASP A 90 -6.53 -14.03 -5.03
N LEU A 91 -6.14 -15.31 -5.03
CA LEU A 91 -5.27 -15.87 -6.06
C LEU A 91 -5.84 -15.72 -7.49
N ASP A 92 -7.14 -15.48 -7.65
CA ASP A 92 -7.75 -15.20 -8.96
C ASP A 92 -7.53 -13.78 -9.44
N ASP A 93 -7.10 -12.87 -8.56
CA ASP A 93 -6.87 -11.47 -8.89
C ASP A 93 -5.83 -11.38 -10.04
N PRO A 94 -6.11 -10.65 -11.13
CA PRO A 94 -5.17 -10.47 -12.24
C PRO A 94 -3.80 -9.93 -11.78
N ASP A 95 -3.78 -9.13 -10.70
CA ASP A 95 -2.56 -8.58 -10.10
C ASP A 95 -1.62 -9.68 -9.54
N LEU A 96 -2.13 -10.89 -9.30
CA LEU A 96 -1.36 -12.05 -8.81
C LEU A 96 -1.01 -13.08 -9.89
N SER A 97 -1.17 -12.74 -11.17
CA SER A 97 -0.86 -13.64 -12.30
C SER A 97 0.57 -14.19 -12.27
N ASP A 98 1.58 -13.38 -11.91
CA ASP A 98 2.97 -13.86 -11.79
C ASP A 98 3.15 -14.87 -10.64
N LEU A 99 2.50 -14.63 -9.51
CA LEU A 99 2.49 -15.58 -8.39
C LEU A 99 1.84 -16.90 -8.81
N ARG A 100 0.68 -16.84 -9.48
CA ARG A 100 -0.01 -18.02 -10.00
C ARG A 100 0.86 -18.79 -11.00
N ALA A 101 1.56 -18.10 -11.89
CA ALA A 101 2.49 -18.70 -12.84
C ALA A 101 3.71 -19.35 -12.15
N ARG A 102 4.18 -18.81 -11.02
CA ARG A 102 5.22 -19.46 -10.21
C ARG A 102 4.69 -20.69 -9.48
N MET A 103 3.50 -20.62 -8.90
CA MET A 103 2.87 -21.75 -8.23
C MET A 103 2.56 -22.89 -9.19
N ALA A 104 2.16 -22.57 -10.42
CA ALA A 104 1.95 -23.57 -11.47
C ALA A 104 3.24 -24.29 -11.89
N ARG A 105 4.41 -23.69 -11.70
CA ARG A 105 5.71 -24.28 -12.03
C ARG A 105 6.22 -25.24 -10.95
N ASP A 106 5.93 -24.97 -9.68
CA ASP A 106 6.39 -25.78 -8.56
C ASP A 106 5.28 -26.07 -7.55
N ARG A 107 4.21 -26.73 -8.03
CA ARG A 107 3.04 -27.05 -7.21
C ARG A 107 3.37 -27.83 -5.92
N PRO A 108 4.27 -28.84 -5.92
CA PRO A 108 4.60 -29.58 -4.71
C PRO A 108 5.19 -28.70 -3.60
N ALA A 109 5.96 -27.67 -3.94
CA ALA A 109 6.50 -26.75 -2.94
C ALA A 109 5.43 -25.89 -2.25
N PHE A 110 4.31 -25.60 -2.95
CA PHE A 110 3.25 -24.73 -2.43
C PHE A 110 2.09 -25.49 -1.78
N PHE A 111 1.68 -26.61 -2.36
CA PHE A 111 0.50 -27.37 -1.92
C PHE A 111 0.87 -28.66 -1.17
N GLY A 112 2.15 -29.07 -1.20
CA GLY A 112 2.61 -30.29 -0.55
C GLY A 112 1.92 -31.54 -1.11
N PRO A 113 1.63 -32.55 -0.27
CA PRO A 113 1.00 -33.79 -0.69
C PRO A 113 -0.51 -33.66 -0.95
N PHE A 114 -1.11 -32.49 -0.71
CA PHE A 114 -2.56 -32.32 -0.63
C PHE A 114 -3.25 -31.96 -1.94
N GLY A 115 -2.52 -31.89 -3.06
CA GLY A 115 -3.10 -31.72 -4.38
C GLY A 115 -2.34 -30.74 -5.28
N GLN A 116 -3.06 -30.19 -6.26
CA GLN A 116 -2.51 -29.34 -7.32
C GLN A 116 -3.02 -27.90 -7.27
N GLY A 117 -3.98 -27.61 -6.39
CA GLY A 117 -4.62 -26.31 -6.28
C GLY A 117 -5.09 -25.95 -4.88
N ARG A 118 -5.61 -24.73 -4.77
CA ARG A 118 -6.14 -24.16 -3.51
C ARG A 118 -7.42 -24.86 -3.06
N GLU A 119 -8.22 -25.35 -4.00
CA GLU A 119 -9.44 -26.11 -3.74
C GLU A 119 -9.10 -27.43 -3.08
N ASP A 120 -8.09 -28.14 -3.59
CA ASP A 120 -7.60 -29.40 -3.02
C ASP A 120 -7.06 -29.18 -1.60
N LEU A 121 -6.28 -28.11 -1.39
CA LEU A 121 -5.76 -27.79 -0.06
C LEU A 121 -6.87 -27.44 0.93
N ARG A 122 -7.87 -26.63 0.52
CA ARG A 122 -9.05 -26.35 1.36
C ARG A 122 -9.82 -27.62 1.68
N ALA A 123 -10.01 -28.49 0.69
CA ALA A 123 -10.67 -29.77 0.87
C ALA A 123 -9.89 -30.67 1.85
N ALA A 124 -8.56 -30.71 1.74
CA ALA A 124 -7.70 -31.47 2.65
C ALA A 124 -7.76 -30.95 4.09
N VAL A 125 -7.74 -29.62 4.29
CA VAL A 125 -7.91 -29.02 5.63
C VAL A 125 -9.25 -29.42 6.25
N ALA A 126 -10.34 -29.31 5.48
CA ALA A 126 -11.67 -29.69 5.95
C ALA A 126 -11.74 -31.20 6.24
N PHE A 127 -11.28 -32.02 5.30
CA PHE A 127 -11.30 -33.48 5.40
C PHE A 127 -10.52 -33.98 6.62
N HIS A 128 -9.25 -33.61 6.76
CA HIS A 128 -8.43 -34.07 7.88
C HIS A 128 -8.91 -33.50 9.22
N GLY A 129 -9.47 -32.29 9.22
CA GLY A 129 -10.14 -31.72 10.39
C GLY A 129 -11.35 -32.56 10.85
N THR A 130 -12.24 -32.92 9.92
CA THR A 130 -13.39 -33.77 10.20
C THR A 130 -13.00 -35.18 10.62
N VAL A 131 -12.02 -35.80 9.94
CA VAL A 131 -11.50 -37.13 10.31
C VAL A 131 -10.92 -37.12 11.72
N ALA A 132 -10.10 -36.12 12.07
CA ALA A 132 -9.55 -36.00 13.41
C ALA A 132 -10.65 -35.81 14.47
N ALA A 133 -11.69 -35.03 14.18
CA ALA A 133 -12.82 -34.84 15.09
C ALA A 133 -13.60 -36.14 15.31
N ASN A 134 -13.92 -36.85 14.23
CA ASN A 134 -14.66 -38.11 14.29
C ASN A 134 -13.84 -39.19 15.02
N LEU A 135 -12.55 -39.32 14.72
CA LEU A 135 -11.66 -40.26 15.41
C LEU A 135 -11.52 -39.92 16.90
N ALA A 136 -11.52 -38.64 17.28
CA ALA A 136 -11.48 -38.26 18.69
C ALA A 136 -12.74 -38.70 19.45
N VAL A 137 -13.92 -38.57 18.83
CA VAL A 137 -15.19 -39.06 19.40
C VAL A 137 -15.17 -40.58 19.53
N THR A 138 -14.75 -41.30 18.49
CA THR A 138 -14.67 -42.78 18.53
C THR A 138 -13.65 -43.26 19.56
N ALA A 139 -12.48 -42.63 19.63
CA ALA A 139 -11.43 -42.97 20.60
C ALA A 139 -11.88 -42.76 22.05
N ALA A 140 -12.71 -41.75 22.32
CA ALA A 140 -13.23 -41.48 23.66
C ALA A 140 -14.29 -42.50 24.12
N ALA A 141 -15.00 -43.14 23.20
CA ALA A 141 -16.02 -44.15 23.51
C ALA A 141 -15.48 -45.59 23.56
N GLU A 142 -14.25 -45.81 23.07
CA GLU A 142 -13.66 -47.14 22.95
C GLU A 142 -13.16 -47.68 24.30
N GLN A 143 -13.52 -48.93 24.61
CA GLN A 143 -13.18 -49.59 25.87
C GLN A 143 -12.15 -50.72 25.69
N ASP A 144 -12.00 -51.24 24.48
CA ASP A 144 -10.98 -52.26 24.19
C ASP A 144 -9.57 -51.64 24.18
N PRO A 145 -8.64 -52.11 25.04
CA PRO A 145 -7.29 -51.55 25.15
C PRO A 145 -6.46 -51.70 23.86
N VAL A 146 -6.68 -52.73 23.05
CA VAL A 146 -5.94 -52.92 21.79
C VAL A 146 -6.44 -51.92 20.74
N ARG A 147 -7.76 -51.83 20.59
CA ARG A 147 -8.41 -50.91 19.65
C ARG A 147 -8.21 -49.45 20.03
N SER A 148 -8.20 -49.14 21.33
CA SER A 148 -7.90 -47.81 21.86
C SER A 148 -6.51 -47.32 21.42
N ARG A 149 -5.48 -48.18 21.45
CA ARG A 149 -4.13 -47.82 20.96
C ARG A 149 -4.10 -47.53 19.46
N LEU A 150 -4.77 -48.34 18.66
CA LEU A 150 -4.86 -48.14 17.21
C LEU A 150 -5.59 -46.83 16.88
N LEU A 151 -6.70 -46.54 17.56
CA LEU A 151 -7.45 -45.29 17.39
C LEU A 151 -6.62 -44.08 17.84
N ALA A 152 -5.87 -44.19 18.94
CA ALA A 152 -4.99 -43.13 19.42
C ALA A 152 -3.90 -42.79 18.39
N GLN A 153 -3.29 -43.80 17.76
CA GLN A 153 -2.31 -43.61 16.70
C GLN A 153 -2.95 -42.98 15.45
N ALA A 154 -4.07 -43.51 14.98
CA ALA A 154 -4.79 -42.97 13.83
C ALA A 154 -5.23 -41.50 14.06
N LEU A 155 -5.64 -41.18 15.28
CA LEU A 155 -5.97 -39.81 15.68
C LEU A 155 -4.76 -38.88 15.67
N ALA A 156 -3.60 -39.35 16.14
CA ALA A 156 -2.35 -38.59 16.11
C ALA A 156 -1.95 -38.28 14.66
N ASP A 157 -2.01 -39.27 13.77
CA ASP A 157 -1.71 -39.11 12.35
C ASP A 157 -2.70 -38.14 11.66
N ALA A 158 -4.00 -38.28 11.95
CA ALA A 158 -5.02 -37.38 11.41
C ALA A 158 -4.81 -35.92 11.86
N ARG A 159 -4.44 -35.70 13.13
CA ARG A 159 -4.10 -34.37 13.66
C ARG A 159 -2.86 -33.79 13.00
N ALA A 160 -1.79 -34.60 12.88
CA ALA A 160 -0.56 -34.17 12.23
C ALA A 160 -0.80 -33.74 10.77
N ASN A 161 -1.62 -34.48 10.03
CA ASN A 161 -2.01 -34.14 8.67
C ASN A 161 -2.87 -32.87 8.60
N ALA A 162 -3.85 -32.72 9.50
CA ALA A 162 -4.67 -31.51 9.58
C ALA A 162 -3.82 -30.26 9.86
N ASP A 163 -2.87 -30.36 10.79
CA ASP A 163 -2.00 -29.25 11.14
C ASP A 163 -1.00 -28.92 10.02
N LEU A 164 -0.51 -29.93 9.29
CA LEU A 164 0.32 -29.70 8.12
C LEU A 164 -0.45 -28.97 7.02
N ALA A 165 -1.68 -29.40 6.71
CA ALA A 165 -2.53 -28.75 5.72
C ALA A 165 -2.85 -27.30 6.11
N ARG A 166 -3.16 -27.03 7.39
CA ARG A 166 -3.38 -25.67 7.90
C ARG A 166 -2.15 -24.79 7.78
N ARG A 167 -0.97 -25.29 8.18
CA ARG A 167 0.29 -24.53 8.04
C ARG A 167 0.59 -24.17 6.59
N LEU A 168 0.32 -25.07 5.65
CA LEU A 168 0.49 -24.79 4.22
C LEU A 168 -0.50 -23.72 3.76
N GLN A 169 -1.76 -23.82 4.16
CA GLN A 169 -2.77 -22.81 3.86
C GLN A 169 -2.38 -21.43 4.42
N ASP A 170 -1.94 -21.36 5.68
CA ASP A 170 -1.57 -20.10 6.32
C ASP A 170 -0.35 -19.46 5.64
N ARG A 171 0.67 -20.27 5.30
CA ARG A 171 1.82 -19.81 4.51
C ARG A 171 1.41 -19.27 3.14
N LEU A 172 0.44 -19.90 2.47
CA LEU A 172 -0.07 -19.39 1.19
C LEU A 172 -0.82 -18.08 1.35
N VAL A 173 -1.62 -17.93 2.40
CA VAL A 173 -2.32 -16.66 2.70
C VAL A 173 -1.31 -15.56 3.00
N GLU A 174 -0.28 -15.85 3.79
CA GLU A 174 0.82 -14.91 4.08
C GLU A 174 1.56 -14.51 2.80
N LEU A 175 1.88 -15.47 1.92
CA LEU A 175 2.52 -15.21 0.64
C LEU A 175 1.64 -14.33 -0.27
N VAL A 176 0.35 -14.63 -0.37
CA VAL A 176 -0.62 -13.82 -1.11
C VAL A 176 -0.67 -12.40 -0.56
N HIS A 177 -0.69 -12.25 0.77
CA HIS A 177 -0.67 -10.95 1.43
C HIS A 177 0.61 -10.17 1.07
N ALA A 178 1.79 -10.78 1.20
CA ALA A 178 3.07 -10.16 0.85
C ALA A 178 3.12 -9.72 -0.61
N TRP A 179 2.59 -10.53 -1.53
CA TRP A 179 2.51 -10.17 -2.96
C TRP A 179 1.55 -9.03 -3.24
N LYS A 180 0.39 -9.01 -2.57
CA LYS A 180 -0.54 -7.88 -2.65
C LYS A 180 0.10 -6.59 -2.16
N VAL A 181 0.77 -6.62 -1.01
CA VAL A 181 1.49 -5.46 -0.46
C VAL A 181 2.58 -4.99 -1.45
N ARG A 182 3.38 -5.92 -1.99
CA ARG A 182 4.42 -5.58 -2.97
C ARG A 182 3.84 -4.91 -4.23
N THR A 183 2.71 -5.40 -4.72
CA THR A 183 2.05 -4.87 -5.92
C THR A 183 1.44 -3.50 -5.64
N ALA A 184 0.81 -3.33 -4.48
CA ALA A 184 0.31 -2.05 -4.00
C ALA A 184 1.44 -1.01 -3.86
N VAL A 185 2.59 -1.38 -3.29
CA VAL A 185 3.76 -0.49 -3.18
C VAL A 185 4.30 -0.10 -4.56
N ARG A 186 4.37 -1.04 -5.50
CA ARG A 186 4.79 -0.75 -6.88
C ARG A 186 3.83 0.20 -7.58
N ARG A 187 2.52 0.02 -7.40
CA ARG A 187 1.47 0.91 -7.92
C ARG A 187 1.58 2.30 -7.28
N SER A 188 1.68 2.36 -5.95
CA SER A 188 1.86 3.60 -5.18
C SER A 188 3.08 4.39 -5.67
N ARG A 189 4.25 3.77 -5.83
CA ARG A 189 5.45 4.45 -6.36
C ARG A 189 5.21 5.13 -7.71
N ARG A 190 4.48 4.48 -8.63
CA ARG A 190 4.13 5.08 -9.92
C ARG A 190 3.22 6.29 -9.74
N HIS A 191 2.26 6.22 -8.83
CA HIS A 191 1.39 7.35 -8.51
C HIS A 191 2.14 8.48 -7.80
N THR A 192 3.10 8.19 -6.92
CA THR A 192 3.93 9.22 -6.27
C THR A 192 4.80 9.94 -7.29
N LEU A 193 5.41 9.22 -8.23
CA LEU A 193 6.18 9.81 -9.33
C LEU A 193 5.30 10.65 -10.25
N GLY A 194 4.10 10.16 -10.58
CA GLY A 194 3.12 10.91 -11.36
C GLY A 194 2.67 12.19 -10.65
N ALA A 195 2.37 12.11 -9.35
CA ALA A 195 2.01 13.27 -8.53
C ALA A 195 3.17 14.28 -8.46
N ALA A 196 4.41 13.82 -8.27
CA ALA A 196 5.58 14.69 -8.27
C ALA A 196 5.76 15.42 -9.61
N ALA A 197 5.55 14.72 -10.74
CA ALA A 197 5.60 15.34 -12.06
C ALA A 197 4.51 16.39 -12.25
N VAL A 198 3.29 16.11 -11.80
CA VAL A 198 2.15 17.05 -11.83
C VAL A 198 2.44 18.30 -10.99
N VAL A 199 2.97 18.13 -9.78
CA VAL A 199 3.34 19.25 -8.90
C VAL A 199 4.46 20.08 -9.53
N ALA A 200 5.50 19.44 -10.10
CA ALA A 200 6.57 20.14 -10.78
C ALA A 200 6.06 20.96 -11.98
N LEU A 201 5.17 20.38 -12.80
CA LEU A 201 4.50 21.08 -13.90
C LEU A 201 3.68 22.27 -13.40
N GLY A 202 2.86 22.09 -12.36
CA GLY A 202 2.07 23.16 -11.76
C GLY A 202 2.94 24.31 -11.22
N ALA A 203 4.05 23.98 -10.56
CA ALA A 203 4.99 24.97 -10.05
C ALA A 203 5.69 25.74 -11.19
N VAL A 204 6.14 25.06 -12.25
CA VAL A 204 6.74 25.69 -13.44
C VAL A 204 5.75 26.63 -14.11
N LEU A 205 4.49 26.20 -14.29
CA LEU A 205 3.44 27.03 -14.87
C LEU A 205 3.18 28.28 -14.01
N PHE A 206 3.05 28.13 -12.69
CA PHE A 206 2.87 29.24 -11.77
C PHE A 206 4.04 30.24 -11.82
N LEU A 207 5.29 29.75 -11.75
CA LEU A 207 6.47 30.61 -11.82
C LEU A 207 6.58 31.34 -13.17
N SER A 208 6.27 30.66 -14.28
CA SER A 208 6.33 31.27 -15.62
C SER A 208 5.34 32.41 -15.79
N ALA A 209 4.11 32.25 -15.28
CA ALA A 209 3.12 33.33 -15.24
C ALA A 209 3.55 34.48 -14.32
N ALA A 210 4.20 34.17 -13.20
CA ALA A 210 4.66 35.18 -12.24
C ALA A 210 5.85 36.02 -12.75
N HIS A 211 6.74 35.46 -13.59
CA HIS A 211 7.99 36.12 -14.03
C HIS A 211 7.97 36.67 -15.47
N GLY A 212 6.92 36.42 -16.26
CA GLY A 212 6.83 36.83 -17.67
C GLY A 212 6.85 38.35 -17.95
N HIS A 213 6.97 39.21 -16.94
CA HIS A 213 6.87 40.68 -17.09
C HIS A 213 8.08 41.49 -16.57
N GLU A 214 9.18 40.85 -16.15
CA GLU A 214 10.43 41.58 -15.88
C GLU A 214 11.18 41.94 -17.18
N ALA A 215 11.15 41.08 -18.20
CA ALA A 215 11.89 41.31 -19.45
C ALA A 215 11.34 42.45 -20.33
N ALA A 216 10.08 42.88 -20.14
CA ALA A 216 9.44 43.89 -20.98
C ALA A 216 9.61 45.34 -20.46
N ARG A 217 10.16 45.55 -19.25
CA ARG A 217 10.29 46.88 -18.64
C ARG A 217 11.68 47.53 -18.78
N THR A 218 12.66 46.81 -19.30
CA THR A 218 14.03 47.30 -19.50
C THR A 218 14.27 47.92 -20.88
N THR A 219 13.29 47.91 -21.78
CA THR A 219 13.35 48.57 -23.10
C THR A 219 12.56 49.88 -23.15
N ARG A 220 12.69 50.73 -22.12
CA ARG A 220 12.25 52.13 -22.22
C ARG A 220 13.37 52.95 -22.86
N PRO A 221 13.24 53.44 -24.11
CA PRO A 221 14.28 54.27 -24.72
C PRO A 221 14.43 55.56 -23.92
N ALA A 222 15.68 55.95 -23.66
CA ALA A 222 16.03 57.16 -22.94
C ALA A 222 15.48 58.41 -23.66
N PRO A 223 14.99 59.43 -22.93
CA PRO A 223 14.51 60.66 -23.55
C PRO A 223 15.65 61.39 -24.26
N SER A 224 15.42 61.72 -25.52
CA SER A 224 16.35 62.50 -26.35
C SER A 224 16.56 63.90 -25.76
N PRO A 225 17.82 64.36 -25.58
CA PRO A 225 18.08 65.71 -25.12
C PRO A 225 17.75 66.70 -26.25
N ASN A 226 16.65 67.43 -26.07
CA ASN A 226 16.29 68.53 -26.96
C ASN A 226 17.39 69.59 -26.96
N ALA A 227 17.88 69.88 -28.16
CA ALA A 227 18.61 71.08 -28.48
C ALA A 227 17.68 72.29 -28.27
N THR A 228 18.09 73.22 -27.40
CA THR A 228 17.60 74.59 -27.41
C THR A 228 18.78 75.51 -27.60
N ARG A 229 18.66 76.29 -28.67
CA ARG A 229 19.52 77.34 -29.17
C ARG A 229 19.31 78.62 -28.39
#